data_AF-A0A258BS03-F1
#
_entry.id   AF-A0A258BS03-F1
#
_cell.length_a   1.000
_cell.length_b   1.000
_cell.length_c   1.000
_cell.angle_alpha   90.00
_cell.angle_beta   90.00
_cell.angle_gamma   90.00
#
_symmetry.space_group_name_H-M   'P 1'
#
loop_
_entity.id
_entity.type
_entity.pdbx_description
1 polymer ?
#
loop_
_entity_poly.entity_id
_entity_poly.type
_entity_poly.pdbx_seq_one_letter_code
_entity_poly.pdbx_strand_id
1 'polypeptide(L)'
;LPMIFDPNGGRISGGVLAARQQGSPPLIIDHVEGLSIPCDPDRQAGHLAYVGQVSNEDLGMSGKLAFDALKDLQYKCLTILMDGAIDGELVTQVVFNGVNRGELSSVPKIVAKKFVGLPFLFNVKIEAPFRGLMSTARSFIDPSLLIRDHLDKELEASGQNGVVVKPRESEDMLNKEKK
;
A
#
# COMPACT_ATOMS: atom_id res chain seq x y z
N LEU A 1 16.93 3.27 7.19
CA LEU A 1 16.05 2.08 7.24
C LEU A 1 16.88 0.86 6.91
N PRO A 2 16.90 -0.16 7.78
CA PRO A 2 17.58 -1.42 7.51
C PRO A 2 16.95 -2.13 6.31
N MET A 3 17.71 -2.25 5.22
CA MET A 3 17.32 -2.98 4.01
C MET A 3 18.31 -4.12 3.79
N ILE A 4 17.77 -5.31 3.53
CA ILE A 4 18.51 -6.53 3.24
C ILE A 4 18.24 -6.86 1.77
N PHE A 5 19.28 -7.14 1.01
CA PHE A 5 19.17 -7.55 -0.39
C PHE A 5 19.79 -8.93 -0.59
N ASP A 6 19.06 -9.83 -1.23
CA ASP A 6 19.49 -11.18 -1.56
C ASP A 6 19.03 -11.53 -3.00
N PRO A 7 19.39 -12.72 -3.54
CA PRO A 7 18.98 -13.12 -4.89
C PRO A 7 17.46 -13.20 -5.12
N ASN A 8 16.65 -13.28 -4.06
CA ASN A 8 15.19 -13.31 -4.12
C ASN A 8 14.56 -11.91 -4.06
N GLY A 9 15.34 -10.85 -3.78
CA GLY A 9 14.87 -9.47 -3.79
C GLY A 9 15.39 -8.62 -2.64
N GLY A 10 14.73 -7.49 -2.42
CA GLY A 10 15.02 -6.58 -1.31
C GLY A 10 13.94 -6.67 -0.24
N ARG A 11 14.32 -6.56 1.04
CA ARG A 11 13.40 -6.58 2.18
C ARG A 11 13.75 -5.51 3.19
N ILE A 12 12.74 -4.85 3.76
CA ILE A 12 12.89 -4.05 4.98
C ILE A 12 12.72 -4.99 6.17
N SER A 13 13.67 -5.01 7.10
CA SER A 13 13.59 -5.82 8.32
C SER A 13 13.79 -4.94 9.55
N GLY A 14 12.73 -4.77 10.35
CA GLY A 14 12.77 -3.89 11.52
C GLY A 14 12.93 -2.41 11.18
N GLY A 15 12.32 -1.94 10.09
CA GLY A 15 12.34 -0.52 9.74
C GLY A 15 11.56 0.30 10.75
N VAL A 16 12.13 1.41 11.23
CA VAL A 16 11.47 2.33 12.16
C VAL A 16 11.62 3.77 11.68
N LEU A 17 10.52 4.51 11.66
CA LEU A 17 10.50 5.97 11.55
C LEU A 17 9.80 6.53 12.78
N ALA A 18 10.46 7.47 13.45
CA ALA A 18 9.91 8.17 14.61
C ALA A 18 9.82 9.65 14.29
N ALA A 19 8.65 10.25 14.50
CA ALA A 19 8.52 11.69 14.38
C ALA A 19 9.13 12.37 15.62
N ARG A 20 9.93 13.41 15.36
CA ARG A 20 10.53 14.22 16.43
C ARG A 20 9.48 15.10 17.09
N GLN A 21 9.54 15.21 18.41
CA GLN A 21 8.73 16.19 19.15
C GLN A 21 9.40 17.56 19.14
N GLN A 22 8.60 18.63 19.19
CA GLN A 22 9.14 19.98 19.16
C GLN A 22 10.08 20.21 20.34
N GLY A 23 11.30 20.68 20.05
CA GLY A 23 12.33 20.94 21.07
C GLY A 23 13.05 19.71 21.64
N SER A 24 12.76 18.48 21.20
CA SER A 24 13.57 17.31 21.58
C SER A 24 14.91 17.30 20.83
N PRO A 25 16.01 16.73 21.35
CA PRO A 25 17.21 16.50 20.54
C PRO A 25 16.92 15.54 19.37
N PRO A 26 17.78 15.51 18.33
CA PRO A 26 17.69 14.48 17.29
C PRO A 26 17.71 13.07 17.90
N LEU A 27 16.81 12.21 17.44
CA LEU A 27 16.80 10.81 17.82
C LEU A 27 17.72 10.06 16.86
N ILE A 28 18.85 9.57 17.37
CA ILE A 28 19.73 8.66 16.63
C ILE A 28 19.34 7.24 17.02
N ILE A 29 18.97 6.45 16.02
CA ILE A 29 18.57 5.04 16.19
C ILE A 29 19.70 4.18 15.65
N ASP A 30 20.45 3.56 16.55
CA ASP A 30 21.59 2.71 16.17
C ASP A 30 21.14 1.27 15.90
N HIS A 31 20.19 0.76 16.69
CA HIS A 31 19.60 -0.58 16.56
C HIS A 31 18.13 -0.54 16.95
N VAL A 32 17.34 -1.50 16.44
CA VAL A 32 15.87 -1.53 16.60
C VAL A 32 15.39 -2.54 17.63
N GLU A 33 16.27 -3.43 18.08
CA GLU A 33 15.97 -4.42 19.11
C GLU A 33 15.86 -3.72 20.48
N GLY A 34 14.72 -3.85 21.15
CA GLY A 34 14.45 -3.17 22.43
C GLY A 34 14.33 -1.64 22.32
N LEU A 35 14.21 -1.09 21.12
CA LEU A 35 14.13 0.36 20.90
C LEU A 35 12.85 0.93 21.54
N SER A 36 13.03 1.78 22.55
CA SER A 36 11.96 2.60 23.11
C SER A 36 12.06 4.01 22.54
N ILE A 37 11.02 4.45 21.84
CA ILE A 37 10.96 5.80 21.27
C ILE A 37 10.41 6.73 22.35
N PRO A 38 11.19 7.75 22.78
CA PRO A 38 10.74 8.67 23.82
C PRO A 38 9.52 9.45 23.35
N CYS A 39 8.51 9.53 24.21
CA CYS A 39 7.25 10.20 23.96
C CYS A 39 6.87 11.01 25.21
N ASP A 40 7.04 12.33 25.14
CA ASP A 40 6.58 13.26 26.17
C ASP A 40 5.13 13.68 25.85
N PRO A 41 4.14 13.34 26.68
CA PRO A 41 2.74 13.64 26.41
C PRO A 41 2.41 15.13 26.48
N ASP A 42 3.26 15.96 27.07
CA ASP A 42 3.03 17.40 27.21
C ASP A 42 3.62 18.20 26.04
N ARG A 43 4.47 17.57 25.23
CA ARG A 43 5.06 18.17 24.03
C ARG A 43 4.18 17.98 22.82
N GLN A 44 4.16 19.01 21.98
CA GLN A 44 3.53 18.94 20.67
C GLN A 44 4.49 18.33 19.65
N ALA A 45 3.93 17.67 18.63
CA ALA A 45 4.65 17.27 17.44
C ALA A 45 3.94 17.86 16.22
N GLY A 46 3.74 17.08 15.16
CA GLY A 46 3.22 17.55 13.88
C GLY A 46 1.74 17.29 13.64
N HIS A 47 1.33 17.54 12.40
CA HIS A 47 0.02 17.21 11.88
C HIS A 47 0.13 16.08 10.86
N LEU A 48 -0.85 15.19 10.85
CA LEU A 48 -1.04 14.13 9.88
C LEU A 48 -2.41 14.32 9.22
N ALA A 49 -2.45 14.27 7.90
CA ALA A 49 -3.68 14.37 7.13
C ALA A 49 -3.76 13.22 6.12
N TYR A 50 -4.82 12.43 6.20
CA TYR A 50 -5.19 11.50 5.14
C TYR A 50 -5.81 12.27 3.96
N VAL A 51 -5.19 12.18 2.78
CA VAL A 51 -5.59 12.90 1.56
C VAL A 51 -6.20 12.01 0.48
N GLY A 52 -6.43 10.73 0.77
CA GLY A 52 -7.00 9.78 -0.19
C GLY A 52 -8.52 9.82 -0.26
N GLN A 53 -9.09 9.14 -1.26
CA GLN A 53 -10.52 8.86 -1.26
C GLN A 53 -10.82 7.81 -0.18
N VAL A 54 -11.91 7.99 0.54
CA VAL A 54 -12.42 7.00 1.49
C VAL A 54 -13.51 6.22 0.77
N SER A 55 -13.26 4.94 0.45
CA SER A 55 -14.36 4.07 0.01
C SER A 55 -15.31 3.88 1.19
N ASN A 56 -16.59 4.20 0.96
CA ASN A 56 -17.63 4.06 1.97
C ASN A 56 -18.22 2.65 2.03
N GLU A 57 -17.76 1.73 1.18
CA GLU A 57 -18.47 0.48 0.90
C GLU A 57 -18.62 -0.39 2.17
N ASP A 58 -17.71 -0.34 3.14
CA ASP A 58 -17.76 -1.23 4.33
C ASP A 58 -17.35 -0.60 5.67
N LEU A 59 -17.30 0.73 5.79
CA LEU A 59 -16.72 1.39 6.98
C LEU A 59 -17.66 1.52 8.18
N GLY A 60 -18.98 1.39 7.98
CA GLY A 60 -19.97 1.69 9.01
C GLY A 60 -19.83 3.12 9.58
N MET A 61 -20.46 3.38 10.72
CA MET A 61 -20.41 4.71 11.37
C MET A 61 -19.06 4.97 12.06
N SER A 62 -18.47 3.93 12.66
CA SER A 62 -17.18 4.02 13.37
C SER A 62 -16.01 4.24 12.43
N GLY A 63 -15.98 3.57 11.27
CA GLY A 63 -14.93 3.77 10.28
C GLY A 63 -14.97 5.18 9.69
N LYS A 64 -16.16 5.66 9.29
CA LYS A 64 -16.33 7.05 8.80
C LYS A 64 -15.84 8.09 9.83
N LEU A 65 -16.17 7.89 11.10
CA LEU A 65 -15.70 8.72 12.20
C LEU A 65 -14.17 8.71 12.33
N ALA A 66 -13.55 7.53 12.23
CA ALA A 66 -12.10 7.38 12.29
C ALA A 66 -11.41 8.09 11.12
N PHE A 67 -11.91 7.93 9.89
CA PHE A 67 -11.34 8.62 8.72
C PHE A 67 -11.54 10.13 8.78
N ASP A 68 -12.69 10.61 9.27
CA ASP A 68 -12.91 12.04 9.52
C ASP A 68 -11.88 12.59 10.50
N ALA A 69 -11.52 11.83 11.53
CA ALA A 69 -10.47 12.23 12.47
C ALA A 69 -9.05 12.23 11.86
N LEU A 70 -8.78 11.35 10.89
CA LEU A 70 -7.48 11.29 10.22
C LEU A 70 -7.27 12.41 9.18
N LYS A 71 -8.32 13.12 8.76
CA LYS A 71 -8.19 14.24 7.82
C LYS A 71 -7.41 15.41 8.39
N ASP A 72 -7.54 15.67 9.69
CA ASP A 72 -6.78 16.71 10.40
C ASP A 72 -6.47 16.25 11.84
N LEU A 73 -5.41 15.46 11.95
CA LEU A 73 -4.95 14.94 13.22
C LEU A 73 -3.68 15.63 13.67
N GLN A 74 -3.71 16.22 14.85
CA GLN A 74 -2.49 16.67 15.52
C GLN A 74 -1.95 15.52 16.38
N TYR A 75 -0.79 14.98 16.01
CA TYR A 75 -0.15 13.92 16.79
C TYR A 75 0.85 14.49 17.80
N LYS A 76 1.06 13.76 18.89
CA LYS A 76 2.09 14.04 19.90
C LYS A 76 3.30 13.14 19.73
N CYS A 77 3.05 11.87 19.42
CA CYS A 77 4.07 10.87 19.14
C CYS A 77 3.59 10.03 17.95
N LEU A 78 4.47 9.84 16.97
CA LEU A 78 4.19 9.08 15.76
C LEU A 78 5.37 8.13 15.52
N THR A 79 5.06 6.84 15.44
CA THR A 79 5.99 5.78 15.13
C THR A 79 5.44 4.97 13.96
N ILE A 80 6.27 4.72 12.96
CA ILE A 80 5.96 3.87 11.82
C ILE A 80 6.96 2.72 11.83
N LEU A 81 6.46 1.52 12.06
CA LEU A 81 7.19 0.27 11.95
C LEU A 81 6.95 -0.29 10.55
N MET A 82 7.99 -0.78 9.90
CA MET A 82 7.92 -1.28 8.54
C MET A 82 8.68 -2.59 8.44
N ASP A 83 8.03 -3.58 7.87
CA ASP A 83 8.59 -4.90 7.68
C ASP A 83 7.94 -5.54 6.45
N GLY A 84 8.75 -6.16 5.60
CA GLY A 84 8.24 -6.83 4.41
C GLY A 84 9.14 -6.70 3.19
N ALA A 85 8.78 -7.44 2.15
CA ALA A 85 9.49 -7.46 0.89
C ALA A 85 9.21 -6.16 0.11
N ILE A 86 10.28 -5.52 -0.39
CA ILE A 86 10.20 -4.27 -1.16
C ILE A 86 9.51 -4.50 -2.50
N ASP A 87 9.61 -5.71 -3.02
CA ASP A 87 8.97 -6.21 -4.23
C ASP A 87 7.80 -7.16 -3.92
N GLY A 88 7.18 -7.01 -2.76
CA GLY A 88 6.19 -7.95 -2.23
C GLY A 88 5.00 -7.27 -1.58
N GLU A 89 4.55 -7.86 -0.49
CA GLU A 89 3.66 -7.23 0.48
C GLU A 89 4.52 -6.52 1.52
N LEU A 90 4.35 -5.22 1.64
CA LEU A 90 4.95 -4.45 2.72
C LEU A 90 3.89 -4.26 3.80
N VAL A 91 4.21 -4.69 5.01
CA VAL A 91 3.39 -4.44 6.18
C VAL A 91 3.96 -3.23 6.89
N THR A 92 3.15 -2.18 6.99
CA THR A 92 3.49 -1.01 7.79
C THR A 92 2.52 -0.91 8.96
N GLN A 93 3.07 -0.78 10.16
CA GLN A 93 2.31 -0.56 11.38
C GLN A 93 2.58 0.86 11.85
N VAL A 94 1.57 1.70 11.78
CA VAL A 94 1.61 3.09 12.18
C VAL A 94 0.95 3.18 13.55
N VAL A 95 1.72 3.59 14.55
CA VAL A 95 1.24 3.84 15.92
C VAL A 95 1.40 5.32 16.21
N PHE A 96 0.31 5.99 16.54
CA PHE A 96 0.35 7.38 16.96
C PHE A 96 -0.70 7.70 18.01
N ASN A 97 -0.35 8.64 18.88
CA ASN A 97 -1.25 9.28 19.83
C ASN A 97 -1.45 10.75 19.44
N GLY A 98 -2.68 11.25 19.58
CA GLY A 98 -2.99 12.59 19.14
C GLY A 98 -4.37 13.05 19.55
N VAL A 99 -4.69 14.28 19.16
CA VAL A 99 -6.01 14.88 19.33
C VAL A 99 -6.56 15.29 17.97
N ASN A 100 -7.85 15.05 17.75
CA ASN A 100 -8.50 15.52 16.53
C ASN A 100 -8.76 17.03 16.63
N ARG A 101 -8.42 17.78 15.57
CA ARG A 101 -8.65 19.22 15.45
C ARG A 101 -9.70 19.58 14.39
N GLY A 102 -10.01 18.66 13.49
CA GLY A 102 -10.98 18.85 12.41
C GLY A 102 -12.44 18.68 12.84
N GLU A 103 -13.36 19.03 11.92
CA GLU A 103 -14.78 18.79 12.09
C GLU A 103 -15.11 17.30 11.88
N LEU A 104 -15.76 16.66 12.86
CA LEU A 104 -16.26 15.29 12.72
C LEU A 104 -17.62 15.33 12.00
N SER A 105 -17.61 15.26 10.67
CA SER A 105 -18.84 15.26 9.85
C SER A 105 -19.77 14.07 10.12
N SER A 106 -19.23 12.98 10.65
CA SER A 106 -19.97 11.75 10.97
C SER A 106 -20.89 11.85 12.20
N VAL A 107 -20.84 12.93 12.99
CA VAL A 107 -21.67 13.12 14.20
C VAL A 107 -22.30 14.52 14.24
N PRO A 108 -23.47 14.70 14.90
CA PRO A 108 -24.10 16.01 15.02
C PRO A 108 -23.17 17.05 15.65
N LYS A 109 -23.20 18.31 15.18
CA LYS A 109 -22.28 19.39 15.60
C LYS A 109 -22.16 19.58 17.12
N ILE A 110 -23.26 19.39 17.86
CA ILE A 110 -23.29 19.51 19.33
C ILE A 110 -22.43 18.42 19.99
N VAL A 111 -22.45 17.22 19.40
CA VAL A 111 -21.70 16.05 19.85
C VAL A 111 -20.26 16.15 19.35
N ALA A 112 -20.04 16.51 18.08
CA ALA A 112 -18.73 16.70 17.47
C ALA A 112 -17.80 17.58 18.31
N LYS A 113 -18.31 18.73 18.80
CA LYS A 113 -17.55 19.67 19.64
C LYS A 113 -17.01 19.07 20.93
N LYS A 114 -17.62 18.00 21.45
CA LYS A 114 -17.16 17.30 22.66
C LYS A 114 -16.05 16.28 22.36
N PHE A 115 -15.91 15.86 21.10
CA PHE A 115 -14.91 14.89 20.65
C PHE A 115 -13.66 15.56 20.07
N VAL A 116 -13.75 16.81 19.62
CA VAL A 116 -12.59 17.62 19.25
C VAL A 116 -11.70 17.82 20.48
N GLY A 117 -10.40 17.54 20.35
CA GLY A 117 -9.44 17.69 21.44
C GLY A 117 -9.31 16.50 22.39
N LEU A 118 -10.15 15.46 22.28
CA LEU A 118 -9.97 14.23 23.07
C LEU A 118 -8.73 13.46 22.57
N PRO A 119 -7.93 12.87 23.48
CA PRO A 119 -6.79 12.06 23.10
C PRO A 119 -7.27 10.70 22.56
N PHE A 120 -6.72 10.29 21.42
CA PHE A 120 -6.96 9.00 20.79
C PHE A 120 -5.63 8.27 20.58
N LEU A 121 -5.64 6.95 20.71
CA LEU A 121 -4.56 6.07 20.28
C LEU A 121 -5.01 5.35 19.00
N PHE A 122 -4.25 5.52 17.93
CA PHE A 122 -4.50 4.85 16.66
C PHE A 122 -3.39 3.85 16.39
N ASN A 123 -3.79 2.58 16.28
CA ASN A 123 -2.94 1.50 15.84
C ASN A 123 -3.43 1.08 14.47
N VAL A 124 -2.74 1.53 13.42
CA VAL A 124 -3.12 1.28 12.04
C VAL A 124 -2.15 0.28 11.44
N LYS A 125 -2.67 -0.85 10.96
CA LYS A 125 -1.91 -1.79 10.14
C LYS A 125 -2.30 -1.57 8.69
N ILE A 126 -1.34 -1.20 7.86
CA ILE A 126 -1.51 -1.01 6.42
C ILE A 126 -0.76 -2.14 5.74
N GLU A 127 -1.50 -2.96 5.00
CA GLU A 127 -0.97 -4.03 4.17
C GLU A 127 -1.20 -3.62 2.72
N ALA A 128 -0.11 -3.48 1.96
CA ALA A 128 -0.20 -3.06 0.57
C ALA A 128 0.62 -4.00 -0.34
N PRO A 129 0.05 -4.48 -1.46
CA PRO A 129 0.74 -5.31 -2.43
C PRO A 129 1.56 -4.43 -3.39
N PHE A 130 2.78 -4.06 -2.99
CA PHE A 130 3.67 -3.23 -3.81
C PHE A 130 4.08 -3.90 -5.14
N ARG A 131 3.95 -5.22 -5.24
CA ARG A 131 4.12 -5.99 -6.50
C ARG A 131 3.32 -5.46 -7.67
N GLY A 132 2.09 -4.99 -7.42
CA GLY A 132 1.20 -4.48 -8.48
C GLY A 132 1.75 -3.25 -9.19
N LEU A 133 2.58 -2.45 -8.53
CA LEU A 133 3.20 -1.26 -9.11
C LEU A 133 4.48 -1.61 -9.91
N MET A 134 5.21 -2.65 -9.48
CA MET A 134 6.43 -3.09 -10.17
C MET A 134 6.15 -3.90 -11.43
N SER A 135 5.03 -4.63 -11.52
CA SER A 135 4.63 -5.26 -12.78
C SER A 135 4.36 -4.23 -13.88
N THR A 136 3.75 -3.09 -13.53
CA THR A 136 3.55 -1.97 -14.46
C THR A 136 4.89 -1.43 -14.95
N ALA A 137 5.86 -1.19 -14.06
CA ALA A 137 7.19 -0.73 -14.45
C ALA A 137 7.95 -1.76 -15.31
N ARG A 138 7.86 -3.06 -14.99
CA ARG A 138 8.48 -4.12 -15.79
C ARG A 138 7.83 -4.27 -17.16
N SER A 139 6.52 -4.06 -17.30
CA SER A 139 5.85 -4.07 -18.61
C SER A 139 6.25 -2.93 -19.55
N PHE A 140 6.75 -1.81 -19.00
CA PHE A 140 7.36 -0.75 -19.81
C PHE A 140 8.74 -1.14 -20.35
N ILE A 141 9.45 -2.05 -19.67
CA ILE A 141 10.80 -2.49 -20.05
C ILE A 141 10.74 -3.73 -20.95
N ASP A 142 9.82 -4.66 -20.68
CA ASP A 142 9.59 -5.84 -21.50
C ASP A 142 8.07 -6.16 -21.60
N PRO A 143 7.40 -5.70 -22.67
CA PRO A 143 5.97 -5.94 -22.86
C PRO A 143 5.64 -7.39 -23.26
N SER A 144 6.67 -8.22 -23.57
CA SER A 144 6.48 -9.57 -24.09
C SER A 144 5.70 -10.49 -23.15
N LEU A 145 5.80 -10.25 -21.84
CA LEU A 145 5.09 -11.02 -20.83
C LEU A 145 3.59 -10.70 -20.81
N LEU A 146 3.20 -9.43 -20.94
CA LEU A 146 1.78 -9.04 -21.06
C LEU A 146 1.17 -9.56 -22.36
N ILE A 147 1.93 -9.50 -23.45
CA ILE A 147 1.47 -9.98 -24.76
C ILE A 147 1.20 -11.48 -24.71
N ARG A 148 2.08 -12.27 -24.09
CA ARG A 148 1.89 -13.72 -23.92
C ARG A 148 0.66 -14.05 -23.08
N ASP A 149 0.51 -13.40 -21.92
CA ASP A 149 -0.64 -13.62 -21.03
C ASP A 149 -1.98 -13.29 -21.71
N HIS A 150 -2.01 -12.26 -22.58
CA HIS A 150 -3.19 -11.90 -23.35
C HIS A 150 -3.42 -12.83 -24.55
N LEU A 151 -2.37 -13.23 -25.27
CA LEU A 151 -2.48 -14.21 -26.36
C LEU A 151 -3.00 -15.54 -25.83
N ASP A 152 -2.45 -16.04 -24.72
CA ASP A 152 -2.86 -17.33 -24.18
C ASP A 152 -4.34 -17.32 -23.78
N LYS A 153 -4.83 -16.21 -23.19
CA LYS A 153 -6.27 -16.02 -22.92
C LYS A 153 -7.12 -15.91 -24.18
N GLU A 154 -6.65 -15.24 -25.23
CA GLU A 154 -7.35 -15.18 -26.51
C GLU A 154 -7.35 -16.54 -27.23
N LEU A 155 -6.28 -17.31 -27.13
CA LEU A 155 -6.18 -18.66 -27.67
C LEU A 155 -7.05 -19.64 -26.90
N GLU A 156 -7.18 -19.51 -25.58
CA GLU A 156 -8.12 -20.30 -24.77
C GLU A 156 -9.59 -19.91 -25.08
N ALA A 157 -9.88 -18.62 -25.24
CA ALA A 157 -11.20 -18.14 -25.65
C ALA A 157 -11.54 -18.53 -27.10
N SER A 158 -10.56 -18.51 -28.00
CA SER A 158 -10.72 -18.92 -29.40
C SER A 158 -10.72 -20.43 -29.58
N GLY A 159 -10.08 -21.18 -28.68
CA GLY A 159 -10.11 -22.64 -28.63
C GLY A 159 -11.49 -23.21 -28.30
N GLN A 160 -12.36 -22.41 -27.68
CA GLN A 160 -13.77 -22.75 -27.47
C GLN A 160 -14.64 -22.47 -28.72
N ASN A 161 -14.20 -21.58 -29.62
CA ASN A 161 -14.82 -21.31 -30.92
C ASN A 161 -13.94 -21.86 -32.04
N GLY A 162 -13.95 -23.18 -32.21
CA GLY A 162 -13.07 -23.93 -33.11
C GLY A 162 -13.04 -23.41 -34.56
N VAL A 163 -12.10 -22.50 -34.85
CA VAL A 163 -11.74 -22.11 -36.21
C VAL A 163 -10.24 -22.33 -36.39
N VAL A 164 -9.90 -23.54 -36.83
CA VAL A 164 -8.56 -23.87 -37.32
C VAL A 164 -8.44 -23.31 -38.74
N VAL A 165 -7.82 -22.13 -38.89
CA VAL A 165 -7.51 -21.58 -40.22
C VAL A 165 -6.21 -22.18 -40.71
N LYS A 166 -6.31 -23.29 -41.47
CA LYS A 166 -5.18 -23.77 -42.29
C LYS A 166 -5.09 -22.85 -43.52
N PRO A 167 -3.96 -22.16 -43.80
CA PRO A 167 -3.82 -21.34 -44.99
C PRO A 167 -4.01 -22.19 -46.26
N ARG A 168 -4.77 -21.68 -47.23
CA ARG A 168 -5.08 -22.34 -48.51
C ARG A 168 -3.83 -22.67 -49.36
N GLU A 169 -2.66 -22.11 -49.03
CA GLU A 169 -1.42 -22.31 -49.78
C GLU A 169 -0.64 -23.60 -49.43
N SER A 170 -1.14 -24.47 -48.54
CA SER A 170 -0.51 -25.77 -48.28
C SER A 170 -0.94 -26.90 -49.23
N GLU A 171 -1.71 -26.61 -50.27
CA GLU A 171 -1.85 -27.51 -51.41
C GLU A 171 -0.94 -27.03 -52.54
N ASP A 172 0.33 -27.45 -52.52
CA ASP A 172 1.08 -27.48 -53.76
C ASP A 172 2.03 -28.68 -53.87
N MET A 173 1.77 -29.45 -54.93
CA MET A 173 2.69 -30.24 -55.75
C MET A 173 3.33 -31.49 -55.16
N LEU A 174 2.55 -32.59 -55.03
CA LEU A 174 3.13 -33.92 -55.17
C LEU A 174 2.13 -35.02 -55.61
N ASN A 175 1.54 -34.91 -56.81
CA ASN A 175 1.24 -36.13 -57.58
C ASN A 175 0.91 -35.84 -59.06
N LYS A 176 1.92 -35.59 -59.89
CA LYS A 176 1.77 -35.69 -61.35
C LYS A 176 3.01 -36.28 -62.02
N GLU A 177 3.55 -37.34 -61.44
CA GLU A 177 4.46 -38.26 -62.14
C GLU A 177 4.27 -39.68 -61.60
N LYS A 178 3.43 -40.48 -62.27
CA LYS A 178 3.82 -41.78 -62.83
C LYS A 178 2.62 -42.57 -63.36
N LYS A 179 2.72 -42.82 -64.68
CA LYS A 179 2.29 -43.98 -65.46
C LYS A 179 0.83 -44.05 -65.92
#